data_AF-A0A3B1DSJ8-F1
#
_entry.id   AF-A0A3B1DSJ8-F1
#
_cell.length_a   1.000
_cell.length_b   1.000
_cell.length_c   1.000
_cell.angle_alpha   90.00
_cell.angle_beta   90.00
_cell.angle_gamma   90.00
#
_symmetry.space_group_name_H-M   'P 1'
#
loop_
_entity.id
_entity.type
_entity.pdbx_description
1 polymer ?
#
loop_
_entity_poly.entity_id
_entity_poly.type
_entity_poly.pdbx_seq_one_letter_code
_entity_poly.pdbx_strand_id
1 'polypeptide(L)'
;MYIERVAGLVGLMVFAGAAVAQGDRPTLELADRGIRVEPIRVAPAVYQDGSLQRTGEWIDYSTPPTRGGDTCRDNRVFECYGDHDFDGFPDDAGGCEKGSSRWYFGTGFCGATSYTNDMTVAPDTIISEGVWRTDLAWYWTGDGSGTEQCVIAIFLEESDANNCEPDSFDYPGWMIDLGELATNPGYYYYSLIDIETLGRWTLPQDGSGSYAIKFLTDNGNQPATCVQTMYWGSPNNTGGDPDGPGWQGPYQIEYDECYDLTFGVCPDPLGGMAQFWGTRENPPGDRADFNGDGLTDTRDVMAFLVAWAACAPETDCTRDGLCDTRDVLCYLELWAECRD
;
A
#
# COMPACT_ATOMS: atom_id res chain seq x y z
N MET A 1 3.42 -27.00 -24.73
CA MET A 1 2.60 -26.14 -23.87
C MET A 1 2.35 -24.88 -24.67
N TYR A 2 1.17 -24.76 -25.27
CA TYR A 2 0.83 -23.69 -26.20
C TYR A 2 0.34 -22.48 -25.40
N ILE A 3 1.07 -21.38 -25.45
CA ILE A 3 0.63 -20.09 -24.91
C ILE A 3 -0.28 -19.47 -25.97
N GLU A 4 -1.58 -19.45 -25.72
CA GLU A 4 -2.55 -18.73 -26.54
C GLU A 4 -2.32 -17.22 -26.35
N ARG A 5 -1.91 -16.54 -27.43
CA ARG A 5 -1.82 -15.08 -27.47
C ARG A 5 -3.20 -14.53 -27.78
N VAL A 6 -3.87 -13.96 -26.77
CA VAL A 6 -5.08 -13.16 -26.97
C VAL A 6 -4.64 -11.82 -27.56
N ALA A 7 -4.90 -11.62 -28.86
CA ALA A 7 -4.66 -10.36 -29.54
C ALA A 7 -5.83 -9.40 -29.25
N GLY A 8 -5.71 -8.61 -28.19
CA GLY A 8 -6.56 -7.44 -27.94
C GLY A 8 -6.16 -6.28 -28.87
N LEU A 9 -7.15 -5.59 -29.43
CA LEU A 9 -6.97 -4.43 -30.28
C LEU A 9 -6.32 -3.29 -29.46
N VAL A 10 -5.05 -2.97 -29.71
CA VAL A 10 -4.34 -1.86 -29.05
C VAL A 10 -4.72 -0.55 -29.72
N GLY A 11 -5.60 0.22 -29.08
CA GLY A 11 -5.78 1.63 -29.36
C GLY A 11 -4.65 2.41 -28.68
N LEU A 12 -3.59 2.72 -29.42
CA LEU A 12 -2.52 3.60 -28.96
C LEU A 12 -3.08 5.04 -28.88
N MET A 13 -3.51 5.50 -27.70
CA MET A 13 -3.84 6.91 -27.47
C MET A 13 -2.58 7.66 -27.03
N VAL A 14 -2.12 8.55 -27.92
CA VAL A 14 -1.16 9.59 -27.58
C VAL A 14 -1.96 10.69 -26.87
N PHE A 15 -1.88 10.77 -25.55
CA PHE A 15 -2.40 11.91 -24.80
C PHE A 15 -1.35 13.00 -24.80
N ALA A 16 -1.63 14.11 -25.48
CA ALA A 16 -0.91 15.34 -25.22
C ALA A 16 -1.41 15.85 -23.88
N GLY A 17 -0.53 16.00 -22.88
CA GLY A 17 -0.80 16.58 -21.57
C GLY A 17 -1.65 17.85 -21.69
N ALA A 18 -2.96 17.66 -21.58
CA ALA A 18 -3.93 18.72 -21.48
C ALA A 18 -4.02 19.05 -19.99
N ALA A 19 -3.80 20.32 -19.64
CA ALA A 19 -4.26 20.81 -18.36
C ALA A 19 -5.75 20.46 -18.23
N VAL A 20 -6.06 19.48 -17.39
CA VAL A 20 -7.40 18.91 -17.27
C VAL A 20 -8.31 20.05 -16.81
N ALA A 21 -9.28 20.41 -17.65
CA ALA A 21 -10.37 21.26 -17.21
C ALA A 21 -11.06 20.50 -16.09
N GLN A 22 -11.02 21.07 -14.89
CA GLN A 22 -11.65 20.61 -13.66
C GLN A 22 -13.16 20.41 -13.91
N GLY A 23 -13.53 19.30 -14.53
CA GLY A 23 -14.92 18.90 -14.73
C GLY A 23 -15.63 18.75 -13.39
N ASP A 24 -16.94 18.52 -13.42
CA ASP A 24 -17.71 18.27 -12.21
C ASP A 24 -17.06 17.10 -11.44
N ARG A 25 -16.36 17.42 -10.35
CA ARG A 25 -15.70 16.42 -9.50
C ARG A 25 -16.74 15.40 -9.04
N PRO A 26 -16.46 14.09 -9.09
CA PRO A 26 -17.39 13.09 -8.58
C PRO A 26 -17.76 13.40 -7.12
N THR A 27 -19.01 13.13 -6.74
CA THR A 27 -19.46 13.36 -5.37
C THR A 27 -18.88 12.29 -4.45
N LEU A 28 -18.27 12.71 -3.34
CA LEU A 28 -17.80 11.79 -2.32
C LEU A 28 -18.95 11.27 -1.46
N GLU A 29 -18.89 9.97 -1.18
CA GLU A 29 -19.74 9.24 -0.25
C GLU A 29 -18.90 8.54 0.81
N LEU A 30 -19.54 8.18 1.93
CA LEU A 30 -18.91 7.46 3.04
C LEU A 30 -19.34 6.00 3.07
N ALA A 31 -18.38 5.12 3.37
CA ALA A 31 -18.60 3.73 3.71
C ALA A 31 -17.93 3.42 5.06
N ASP A 32 -18.73 3.02 6.05
CA ASP A 32 -18.25 2.88 7.44
C ASP A 32 -17.80 1.45 7.79
N ARG A 33 -18.09 0.46 6.94
CA ARG A 33 -17.81 -0.95 7.22
C ARG A 33 -17.08 -1.62 6.06
N GLY A 34 -15.96 -2.26 6.41
CA GLY A 34 -15.16 -3.10 5.52
C GLY A 34 -15.44 -4.58 5.76
N ILE A 35 -15.35 -5.37 4.69
CA ILE A 35 -15.35 -6.84 4.73
C ILE A 35 -13.97 -7.32 4.32
N ARG A 36 -13.30 -8.05 5.20
CA ARG A 36 -12.03 -8.71 4.88
C ARG A 36 -12.24 -9.83 3.88
N VAL A 37 -11.39 -9.89 2.87
CA VAL A 37 -11.32 -10.97 1.90
C VAL A 37 -9.89 -11.49 1.90
N GLU A 38 -9.74 -12.81 1.90
CA GLU A 38 -8.44 -13.48 1.80
C GLU A 38 -8.16 -13.86 0.36
N PRO A 39 -6.91 -13.68 -0.12
CA PRO A 39 -6.51 -14.25 -1.40
C PRO A 39 -6.66 -15.77 -1.43
N ILE A 40 -7.08 -16.28 -2.58
CA ILE A 40 -7.21 -17.72 -2.85
C ILE A 40 -5.94 -18.23 -3.52
N ARG A 41 -5.37 -17.42 -4.42
CA ARG A 41 -4.18 -17.74 -5.20
C ARG A 41 -3.57 -16.46 -5.77
N VAL A 42 -2.27 -16.52 -6.06
CA VAL A 42 -1.53 -15.42 -6.67
C VAL A 42 -0.75 -15.89 -7.89
N ALA A 43 -0.41 -15.00 -8.80
CA ALA A 43 0.46 -15.31 -9.92
C ALA A 43 1.34 -14.11 -10.27
N PRO A 44 2.59 -14.31 -10.67
CA PRO A 44 3.41 -13.22 -11.18
C PRO A 44 2.82 -12.73 -12.51
N ALA A 45 2.90 -11.42 -12.72
CA ALA A 45 2.38 -10.75 -13.90
C ALA A 45 3.35 -9.67 -14.37
N VAL A 46 3.15 -9.25 -15.62
CA VAL A 46 3.80 -8.10 -16.21
C VAL A 46 2.74 -7.24 -16.88
N TYR A 47 2.78 -5.94 -16.68
CA TYR A 47 2.13 -5.00 -17.58
C TYR A 47 3.18 -4.62 -18.63
N GLN A 48 2.92 -4.86 -19.91
CA GLN A 48 3.83 -4.60 -21.02
C GLN A 48 3.03 -4.11 -22.22
N ASP A 49 3.46 -3.01 -22.85
CA ASP A 49 2.84 -2.45 -24.06
C ASP A 49 1.32 -2.20 -23.93
N GLY A 50 0.89 -1.72 -22.75
CA GLY A 50 -0.53 -1.47 -22.44
C GLY A 50 -1.36 -2.74 -22.23
N SER A 51 -0.71 -3.90 -22.13
CA SER A 51 -1.37 -5.19 -21.92
C SER A 51 -0.86 -5.85 -20.65
N LEU A 52 -1.80 -6.30 -19.83
CA LEU A 52 -1.51 -7.14 -18.67
C LEU A 52 -1.34 -8.59 -19.11
N GLN A 53 -0.25 -9.23 -18.69
CA GLN A 53 0.05 -10.62 -19.00
C GLN A 53 0.51 -11.35 -17.74
N ARG A 54 -0.13 -12.49 -17.45
CA ARG A 54 0.36 -13.40 -16.42
C ARG A 54 1.65 -14.08 -16.92
N THR A 55 2.72 -14.01 -16.14
CA THR A 55 4.05 -14.57 -16.51
C THR A 55 4.31 -15.94 -15.89
N GLY A 56 3.47 -16.38 -14.96
CA GLY A 56 3.55 -17.68 -14.31
C GLY A 56 2.20 -18.38 -14.19
N GLU A 57 2.22 -19.56 -13.57
CA GLU A 57 1.01 -20.26 -13.15
C GLU A 57 0.45 -19.67 -11.86
N TRP A 58 -0.81 -19.94 -11.59
CA TRP A 58 -1.39 -19.64 -10.29
C TRP A 58 -0.75 -20.49 -9.20
N ILE A 59 -0.49 -19.86 -8.06
CA ILE A 59 0.07 -20.43 -6.85
C ILE A 59 -0.99 -20.32 -5.76
N ASP A 60 -1.37 -21.45 -5.16
CA ASP A 60 -2.36 -21.47 -4.08
C ASP A 60 -1.88 -20.64 -2.88
N TYR A 61 -2.77 -19.80 -2.37
CA TYR A 61 -2.52 -18.93 -1.22
C TYR A 61 -2.96 -19.56 0.11
N SER A 62 -3.41 -20.82 0.09
CA SER A 62 -4.08 -21.49 1.22
C SER A 62 -3.23 -21.73 2.48
N THR A 63 -1.91 -21.55 2.38
CA THR A 63 -1.02 -21.36 3.53
C THR A 63 -0.47 -19.96 3.43
N PRO A 64 -1.26 -18.91 3.76
CA PRO A 64 -0.70 -17.59 3.88
C PRO A 64 0.42 -17.71 4.92
N PRO A 65 1.60 -17.11 4.69
CA PRO A 65 2.59 -17.02 5.75
C PRO A 65 1.87 -16.51 7.00
N THR A 66 1.85 -17.32 8.06
CA THR A 66 1.38 -16.84 9.36
C THR A 66 2.28 -15.70 9.72
N ARG A 67 1.73 -14.48 9.84
CA ARG A 67 2.40 -13.24 10.29
C ARG A 67 3.70 -13.59 10.99
N GLY A 68 4.77 -13.63 10.20
CA GLY A 68 6.14 -13.71 10.68
C GLY A 68 6.70 -12.30 10.81
N GLY A 69 5.84 -11.29 10.62
CA GLY A 69 6.10 -9.87 10.72
C GLY A 69 6.79 -9.60 12.04
N ASP A 70 8.10 -9.64 11.95
CA ASP A 70 9.00 -8.97 12.86
C ASP A 70 8.60 -7.51 12.73
N THR A 71 7.68 -7.05 13.58
CA THR A 71 7.18 -5.66 13.59
C THR A 71 8.33 -4.66 13.70
N CYS A 72 9.50 -5.13 14.13
CA CYS A 72 10.75 -4.40 14.24
C CYS A 72 11.54 -4.33 12.93
N ARG A 73 11.17 -5.10 11.90
CA ARG A 73 11.73 -5.05 10.54
C ARG A 73 10.72 -4.58 9.51
N ASP A 74 9.44 -4.67 9.82
CA ASP A 74 8.37 -4.23 8.93
C ASP A 74 8.39 -2.70 8.81
N ASN A 75 8.50 -2.18 7.58
CA ASN A 75 8.40 -0.74 7.32
C ASN A 75 7.18 -0.44 6.47
N ARG A 76 6.42 0.60 6.83
CA ARG A 76 5.38 1.16 5.97
C ARG A 76 6.06 2.01 4.90
N VAL A 77 6.40 1.37 3.79
CA VAL A 77 7.04 2.00 2.63
C VAL A 77 6.19 3.16 2.13
N PHE A 78 4.87 2.94 2.09
CA PHE A 78 3.85 3.87 1.65
C PHE A 78 2.54 3.50 2.35
N GLU A 79 1.76 4.49 2.78
CA GLU A 79 0.47 4.27 3.43
C GLU A 79 -0.50 5.39 3.10
N CYS A 80 -1.65 5.00 2.56
CA CYS A 80 -2.89 5.76 2.57
C CYS A 80 -4.06 4.88 3.07
N TYR A 81 -3.74 3.75 3.69
CA TYR A 81 -4.72 2.81 4.24
C TYR A 81 -5.27 3.28 5.60
N GLY A 82 -4.42 4.00 6.34
CA GLY A 82 -4.70 4.53 7.66
C GLY A 82 -4.83 3.42 8.67
N ASP A 83 -3.76 2.67 8.91
CA ASP A 83 -3.55 1.71 10.00
C ASP A 83 -2.39 2.23 10.85
N HIS A 84 -2.72 2.81 12.01
CA HIS A 84 -1.74 3.44 12.90
C HIS A 84 -1.17 2.50 13.97
N ASP A 85 -1.76 1.32 14.20
CA ASP A 85 -1.41 0.43 15.31
C ASP A 85 -0.87 -0.95 14.88
N PHE A 86 -0.56 -1.11 13.58
CA PHE A 86 0.07 -2.31 13.00
C PHE A 86 -0.77 -3.58 13.16
N ASP A 87 -2.08 -3.44 13.40
CA ASP A 87 -2.97 -4.58 13.57
C ASP A 87 -3.47 -5.13 12.21
N GLY A 88 -3.24 -4.39 11.12
CA GLY A 88 -3.67 -4.72 9.77
C GLY A 88 -5.13 -4.38 9.50
N PHE A 89 -5.78 -3.63 10.39
CA PHE A 89 -7.13 -3.15 10.20
C PHE A 89 -7.09 -1.67 9.80
N PRO A 90 -7.97 -1.23 8.88
CA PRO A 90 -8.15 0.19 8.66
C PRO A 90 -8.56 0.85 9.99
N ASP A 91 -7.71 1.72 10.51
CA ASP A 91 -7.82 2.39 11.81
C ASP A 91 -9.18 3.07 11.99
N ASP A 92 -9.72 2.90 13.18
CA ASP A 92 -10.95 3.50 13.70
C ASP A 92 -10.68 4.63 14.72
N ALA A 93 -9.41 4.89 15.06
CA ALA A 93 -8.97 5.80 16.12
C ALA A 93 -8.28 7.11 15.65
N GLY A 94 -7.96 7.27 14.36
CA GLY A 94 -7.29 8.47 13.81
C GLY A 94 -8.12 9.77 13.74
N GLY A 95 -7.42 10.91 13.80
CA GLY A 95 -7.97 12.27 13.96
C GLY A 95 -9.02 12.73 12.93
N CYS A 96 -9.74 13.79 13.31
CA CYS A 96 -10.88 14.44 12.62
C CYS A 96 -12.31 13.99 12.96
N GLU A 97 -12.53 13.31 14.09
CA GLU A 97 -13.87 13.00 14.64
C GLU A 97 -14.77 12.16 13.69
N LYS A 98 -14.21 11.66 12.59
CA LYS A 98 -14.91 10.91 11.55
C LYS A 98 -14.83 9.40 11.72
N GLY A 99 -14.03 8.90 12.67
CA GLY A 99 -13.89 7.47 12.96
C GLY A 99 -13.45 6.66 11.73
N SER A 100 -13.93 5.42 11.61
CA SER A 100 -13.59 4.45 10.55
C SER A 100 -14.16 4.77 9.15
N SER A 101 -14.70 5.98 8.93
CA SER A 101 -15.43 6.34 7.70
C SER A 101 -14.50 6.47 6.49
N ARG A 102 -14.62 5.59 5.49
CA ARG A 102 -13.79 5.61 4.26
C ARG A 102 -14.53 6.26 3.09
N TRP A 103 -13.82 6.98 2.22
CA TRP A 103 -14.41 7.76 1.13
C TRP A 103 -14.43 6.98 -0.19
N TYR A 104 -15.42 7.26 -1.04
CA TYR A 104 -15.47 6.75 -2.42
C TYR A 104 -16.39 7.66 -3.26
N PHE A 105 -16.40 7.53 -4.59
CA PHE A 105 -17.16 8.38 -5.50
C PHE A 105 -18.61 7.92 -5.74
N GLY A 106 -19.17 7.13 -4.81
CA GLY A 106 -20.51 6.57 -4.92
C GLY A 106 -20.59 5.38 -5.88
N THR A 107 -21.70 4.65 -5.81
CA THR A 107 -21.91 3.39 -6.58
C THR A 107 -22.01 3.59 -8.10
N GLY A 108 -22.26 4.82 -8.56
CA GLY A 108 -22.34 5.16 -9.98
C GLY A 108 -20.99 5.42 -10.65
N PHE A 109 -19.91 5.52 -9.87
CA PHE A 109 -18.56 5.71 -10.39
C PHE A 109 -17.85 4.36 -10.58
N CYS A 110 -17.21 4.19 -11.73
CA CYS A 110 -16.48 2.97 -12.09
C CYS A 110 -15.07 3.35 -12.57
N GLY A 111 -14.07 3.14 -11.72
CA GLY A 111 -12.65 3.24 -11.99
C GLY A 111 -11.97 1.87 -11.81
N ALA A 112 -11.94 1.06 -12.86
CA ALA A 112 -11.31 -0.27 -12.79
C ALA A 112 -9.77 -0.21 -12.73
N THR A 113 -9.20 0.98 -12.76
CA THR A 113 -7.77 1.21 -12.65
C THR A 113 -7.50 2.47 -11.87
N SER A 114 -6.62 2.34 -10.88
CA SER A 114 -6.16 3.40 -10.02
C SER A 114 -4.64 3.48 -10.11
N TYR A 115 -4.11 4.67 -10.37
CA TYR A 115 -2.68 4.92 -10.35
C TYR A 115 -2.36 6.06 -9.41
N THR A 116 -1.29 5.88 -8.66
CA THR A 116 -0.65 6.95 -7.91
C THR A 116 0.71 7.16 -8.50
N ASN A 117 0.94 8.33 -9.10
CA ASN A 117 2.16 8.69 -9.83
C ASN A 117 3.24 9.35 -8.95
N ASP A 118 2.99 9.48 -7.65
CA ASP A 118 3.84 10.22 -6.72
C ASP A 118 3.77 9.56 -5.34
N MET A 119 4.51 8.46 -5.18
CA MET A 119 4.85 7.90 -3.87
C MET A 119 6.33 8.14 -3.59
N THR A 120 6.63 8.68 -2.42
CA THR A 120 8.00 8.71 -1.89
C THR A 120 8.11 7.61 -0.86
N VAL A 121 9.02 6.66 -1.03
CA VAL A 121 9.30 5.59 -0.08
C VAL A 121 9.79 6.16 1.26
N ALA A 122 9.37 5.54 2.38
CA ALA A 122 9.87 5.90 3.71
C ALA A 122 11.43 5.88 3.75
N PRO A 123 12.10 6.94 4.26
CA PRO A 123 13.55 7.14 4.11
C PRO A 123 14.45 6.01 4.63
N ASP A 124 13.95 5.22 5.54
CA ASP A 124 14.60 4.07 6.18
C ASP A 124 14.23 2.74 5.53
N THR A 125 13.56 2.72 4.38
CA THR A 125 13.29 1.46 3.68
C THR A 125 14.55 0.91 3.01
N ILE A 126 14.85 -0.38 3.21
CA ILE A 126 15.86 -1.11 2.43
C ILE A 126 15.27 -1.44 1.06
N ILE A 127 15.43 -0.54 0.10
CA ILE A 127 14.91 -0.67 -1.27
C ILE A 127 15.27 -2.02 -1.93
N SER A 128 16.48 -2.52 -1.71
CA SER A 128 16.93 -3.81 -2.28
C SER A 128 16.18 -5.02 -1.76
N GLU A 129 15.51 -4.90 -0.62
CA GLU A 129 14.65 -5.94 -0.08
C GLU A 129 13.26 -5.93 -0.70
N GLY A 130 12.82 -4.83 -1.34
CA GLY A 130 11.52 -4.74 -1.99
C GLY A 130 10.34 -4.73 -1.03
N VAL A 131 9.13 -4.83 -1.59
CA VAL A 131 7.87 -4.94 -0.85
C VAL A 131 7.43 -6.40 -0.86
N TRP A 132 6.96 -6.87 0.28
CA TRP A 132 6.52 -8.25 0.46
C TRP A 132 5.07 -8.34 0.93
N ARG A 133 4.47 -7.23 1.37
CA ARG A 133 3.05 -7.16 1.72
C ARG A 133 2.39 -5.88 1.21
N THR A 134 1.10 -5.95 0.94
CA THR A 134 0.25 -4.82 0.62
C THR A 134 -1.14 -4.96 1.23
N ASP A 135 -1.67 -3.85 1.72
CA ASP A 135 -3.02 -3.76 2.25
C ASP A 135 -3.83 -2.83 1.35
N LEU A 136 -5.00 -3.30 0.89
CA LEU A 136 -5.80 -2.62 -0.12
C LEU A 136 -7.28 -2.58 0.27
N ALA A 137 -7.98 -1.50 -0.05
CA ALA A 137 -9.42 -1.40 0.09
C ALA A 137 -10.09 -0.85 -1.18
N TRP A 138 -11.26 -1.41 -1.53
CA TRP A 138 -12.00 -1.04 -2.75
C TRP A 138 -13.51 -1.20 -2.57
N TYR A 139 -14.27 -0.46 -3.38
CA TYR A 139 -15.71 -0.62 -3.49
C TYR A 139 -16.06 -1.44 -4.73
N TRP A 140 -16.77 -2.55 -4.56
CA TRP A 140 -17.06 -3.51 -5.64
C TRP A 140 -18.52 -3.44 -6.07
N THR A 141 -18.80 -2.64 -7.11
CA THR A 141 -20.14 -2.51 -7.72
C THR A 141 -20.47 -3.69 -8.62
N GLY A 142 -19.47 -4.22 -9.32
CA GLY A 142 -19.53 -5.32 -10.28
C GLY A 142 -20.49 -5.14 -11.45
N ASP A 143 -20.90 -6.26 -12.06
CA ASP A 143 -21.77 -6.31 -13.24
C ASP A 143 -23.28 -6.32 -12.94
N GLY A 144 -23.65 -6.31 -11.66
CA GLY A 144 -25.03 -6.39 -11.21
C GLY A 144 -25.66 -7.79 -11.28
N SER A 145 -24.88 -8.84 -11.58
CA SER A 145 -25.35 -10.23 -11.60
C SER A 145 -25.54 -10.85 -10.20
N GLY A 146 -25.04 -10.17 -9.17
CA GLY A 146 -25.05 -10.61 -7.77
C GLY A 146 -23.66 -10.97 -7.27
N THR A 147 -22.83 -11.60 -8.10
CA THR A 147 -21.43 -11.93 -7.79
C THR A 147 -20.56 -11.82 -9.03
N GLU A 148 -19.34 -11.29 -8.89
CA GLU A 148 -18.35 -11.23 -9.97
C GLU A 148 -16.98 -11.66 -9.42
N GLN A 149 -16.18 -12.33 -10.24
CA GLN A 149 -14.81 -12.66 -9.85
C GLN A 149 -13.99 -11.39 -9.66
N CYS A 150 -13.26 -11.31 -8.55
CA CYS A 150 -12.36 -10.22 -8.25
C CYS A 150 -10.91 -10.71 -8.32
N VAL A 151 -10.17 -10.18 -9.30
CA VAL A 151 -8.72 -10.32 -9.39
C VAL A 151 -8.11 -8.92 -9.33
N ILE A 152 -7.13 -8.72 -8.46
CA ILE A 152 -6.40 -7.45 -8.35
C ILE A 152 -5.01 -7.67 -8.90
N ALA A 153 -4.55 -6.80 -9.80
CA ALA A 153 -3.18 -6.78 -10.27
C ALA A 153 -2.47 -5.53 -9.78
N ILE A 154 -1.30 -5.72 -9.18
CA ILE A 154 -0.53 -4.67 -8.50
C ILE A 154 0.85 -4.60 -9.12
N PHE A 155 1.24 -3.39 -9.50
CA PHE A 155 2.52 -3.07 -10.12
C PHE A 155 3.15 -1.89 -9.40
N LEU A 156 4.47 -1.93 -9.18
CA LEU A 156 5.28 -0.82 -8.68
C LEU A 156 6.25 -0.41 -9.78
N GLU A 157 6.51 0.89 -9.94
CA GLU A 157 7.46 1.42 -10.93
C GLU A 157 8.19 2.66 -10.42
N GLU A 158 9.28 3.01 -11.10
CA GLU A 158 9.90 4.34 -11.03
C GLU A 158 9.05 5.31 -11.87
N SER A 159 8.70 6.48 -11.30
CA SER A 159 7.96 7.53 -12.02
C SER A 159 8.37 8.94 -11.61
N ASP A 160 8.25 9.89 -12.53
CA ASP A 160 8.36 11.32 -12.27
C ASP A 160 7.07 11.80 -11.59
N ALA A 161 7.20 12.06 -10.28
CA ALA A 161 6.17 12.66 -9.44
C ALA A 161 5.46 13.90 -10.04
N ASN A 162 6.10 14.58 -11.00
CA ASN A 162 5.56 15.80 -11.59
C ASN A 162 4.65 15.58 -12.81
N ASN A 163 4.52 14.36 -13.33
CA ASN A 163 3.74 14.08 -14.53
C ASN A 163 2.55 13.15 -14.22
N CYS A 164 1.34 13.57 -14.61
CA CYS A 164 0.14 12.72 -14.60
C CYS A 164 0.18 11.67 -15.74
N GLU A 165 1.31 11.00 -15.94
CA GLU A 165 1.48 9.94 -16.93
C GLU A 165 2.32 8.82 -16.31
N PRO A 166 2.00 7.54 -16.55
CA PRO A 166 2.93 6.46 -16.24
C PRO A 166 4.22 6.65 -17.06
N ASP A 167 5.37 6.55 -16.41
CA ASP A 167 6.67 6.83 -17.02
C ASP A 167 7.13 5.72 -17.97
N SER A 168 6.64 4.49 -17.75
CA SER A 168 6.89 3.37 -18.64
C SER A 168 5.63 2.53 -18.83
N PHE A 169 5.74 1.35 -19.44
CA PHE A 169 4.61 0.41 -19.55
C PHE A 169 5.06 -1.01 -19.26
N ASP A 170 6.23 -1.20 -18.63
CA ASP A 170 6.89 -2.49 -18.43
C ASP A 170 7.09 -2.76 -16.94
N TYR A 171 6.06 -3.27 -16.28
CA TYR A 171 6.02 -3.42 -14.82
C TYR A 171 5.94 -4.87 -14.38
N PRO A 172 6.91 -5.39 -13.62
CA PRO A 172 6.70 -6.64 -12.90
C PRO A 172 5.69 -6.41 -11.78
N GLY A 173 4.83 -7.38 -11.57
CA GLY A 173 3.80 -7.30 -10.54
C GLY A 173 3.22 -8.65 -10.21
N TRP A 174 2.10 -8.60 -9.51
CA TRP A 174 1.38 -9.79 -9.06
C TRP A 174 -0.10 -9.63 -9.36
N MET A 175 -0.73 -10.73 -9.73
CA MET A 175 -2.18 -10.90 -9.79
C MET A 175 -2.62 -11.69 -8.56
N ILE A 176 -3.69 -11.24 -7.93
CA ILE A 176 -4.23 -11.77 -6.69
C ILE A 176 -5.69 -12.09 -6.93
N ASP A 177 -6.04 -13.38 -6.91
CA ASP A 177 -7.42 -13.83 -7.08
C ASP A 177 -8.09 -13.97 -5.71
N LEU A 178 -9.17 -13.23 -5.53
CA LEU A 178 -9.99 -13.17 -4.32
C LEU A 178 -11.28 -14.00 -4.46
N GLY A 179 -11.48 -14.65 -5.61
CA GLY A 179 -12.67 -15.43 -5.93
C GLY A 179 -13.88 -14.57 -6.32
N GLU A 180 -15.06 -15.17 -6.25
CA GLU A 180 -16.32 -14.48 -6.52
C GLU A 180 -16.74 -13.63 -5.31
N LEU A 181 -16.87 -12.32 -5.52
CA LEU A 181 -17.33 -11.38 -4.50
C LEU A 181 -18.74 -10.90 -4.82
N ALA A 182 -19.53 -10.64 -3.77
CA ALA A 182 -20.85 -10.06 -3.95
C ALA A 182 -20.75 -8.63 -4.52
N THR A 183 -21.55 -8.35 -5.55
CA THR A 183 -21.64 -7.04 -6.22
C THR A 183 -22.56 -6.09 -5.46
N ASN A 184 -22.18 -4.83 -5.29
CA ASN A 184 -22.91 -3.84 -4.49
C ASN A 184 -23.27 -4.34 -3.08
N PRO A 185 -22.28 -4.78 -2.28
CA PRO A 185 -22.57 -5.39 -0.97
C PRO A 185 -23.08 -4.37 0.07
N GLY A 186 -23.08 -3.07 -0.25
CA GLY A 186 -23.39 -1.99 0.70
C GLY A 186 -22.25 -1.67 1.66
N TYR A 187 -21.07 -2.26 1.42
CA TYR A 187 -19.85 -2.19 2.22
C TYR A 187 -18.66 -2.11 1.27
N TYR A 188 -17.48 -1.79 1.77
CA TYR A 188 -16.25 -1.93 0.98
C TYR A 188 -15.56 -3.27 1.30
N TYR A 189 -14.73 -3.75 0.40
CA TYR A 189 -13.85 -4.89 0.65
C TYR A 189 -12.45 -4.41 0.98
N TYR A 190 -11.73 -5.21 1.76
CA TYR A 190 -10.30 -5.03 1.95
C TYR A 190 -9.58 -6.36 2.04
N SER A 191 -8.28 -6.35 1.75
CA SER A 191 -7.42 -7.53 1.81
C SER A 191 -6.05 -7.16 2.36
N LEU A 192 -5.46 -8.07 3.12
CA LEU A 192 -4.05 -8.03 3.54
C LEU A 192 -3.32 -9.10 2.75
N ILE A 193 -2.44 -8.67 1.85
CA ILE A 193 -1.81 -9.54 0.86
C ILE A 193 -0.33 -9.64 1.19
N ASP A 194 0.14 -10.82 1.52
CA ASP A 194 1.52 -11.15 1.83
C ASP A 194 2.04 -12.16 0.80
N ILE A 195 3.10 -11.78 0.11
CA ILE A 195 3.76 -12.62 -0.88
C ILE A 195 5.19 -12.97 -0.47
N GLU A 196 5.64 -12.70 0.76
CA GLU A 196 7.06 -12.77 1.15
C GLU A 196 7.73 -14.09 0.76
N THR A 197 7.01 -15.21 0.97
CA THR A 197 7.52 -16.55 0.66
C THR A 197 7.39 -16.95 -0.81
N LEU A 198 6.65 -16.16 -1.59
CA LEU A 198 6.34 -16.39 -3.01
C LEU A 198 7.16 -15.47 -3.94
N GLY A 199 7.60 -14.32 -3.42
CA GLY A 199 8.43 -13.34 -4.10
C GLY A 199 8.30 -11.97 -3.45
N ARG A 200 8.76 -10.93 -4.14
CA ARG A 200 8.67 -9.54 -3.67
C ARG A 200 8.40 -8.63 -4.86
N TRP A 201 7.72 -7.50 -4.63
CA TRP A 201 7.69 -6.41 -5.60
C TRP A 201 8.99 -5.62 -5.49
N THR A 202 9.59 -5.29 -6.64
CA THR A 202 10.77 -4.43 -6.68
C THR A 202 10.36 -3.01 -6.35
N LEU A 203 11.10 -2.36 -5.46
CA LEU A 203 10.94 -0.94 -5.19
C LEU A 203 11.79 -0.08 -6.15
N PRO A 204 11.33 1.15 -6.43
CA PRO A 204 12.12 2.14 -7.16
C PRO A 204 13.47 2.40 -6.53
N GLN A 205 14.54 2.49 -7.33
CA GLN A 205 15.91 2.58 -6.80
C GLN A 205 16.25 3.92 -6.14
N ASP A 206 15.58 5.00 -6.55
CA ASP A 206 15.76 6.33 -5.99
C ASP A 206 14.82 6.65 -4.82
N GLY A 207 13.97 5.68 -4.44
CA GLY A 207 12.96 5.85 -3.40
C GLY A 207 11.75 6.67 -3.83
N SER A 208 11.64 7.06 -5.10
CA SER A 208 10.44 7.69 -5.66
C SER A 208 9.78 6.79 -6.69
N GLY A 209 8.46 6.81 -6.78
CA GLY A 209 7.82 6.11 -7.88
C GLY A 209 6.31 6.13 -7.84
N SER A 210 5.71 5.09 -8.39
CA SER A 210 4.27 4.95 -8.49
C SER A 210 3.83 3.51 -8.31
N TYR A 211 2.53 3.36 -8.10
CA TYR A 211 1.87 2.08 -8.18
C TYR A 211 0.67 2.15 -9.11
N ALA A 212 0.42 1.02 -9.76
CA ALA A 212 -0.78 0.78 -10.55
C ALA A 212 -1.55 -0.38 -9.94
N ILE A 213 -2.84 -0.15 -9.67
CA ILE A 213 -3.78 -1.19 -9.26
C ILE A 213 -4.81 -1.33 -10.37
N LYS A 214 -4.92 -2.55 -10.91
CA LYS A 214 -5.93 -2.93 -11.90
C LYS A 214 -6.85 -3.96 -11.31
N PHE A 215 -8.15 -3.70 -11.41
CA PHE A 215 -9.18 -4.65 -11.04
C PHE A 215 -9.66 -5.40 -12.27
N LEU A 216 -9.75 -6.72 -12.15
CA LEU A 216 -9.97 -7.64 -13.23
C LEU A 216 -11.02 -8.70 -12.85
N THR A 217 -11.57 -9.36 -13.86
CA THR A 217 -12.49 -10.50 -13.79
C THR A 217 -12.04 -11.57 -14.78
N ASP A 218 -12.80 -12.67 -14.89
CA ASP A 218 -12.53 -13.79 -15.81
C ASP A 218 -11.08 -14.31 -15.70
N ASN A 219 -10.69 -14.69 -14.48
CA ASN A 219 -9.35 -15.13 -14.10
C ASN A 219 -8.25 -14.12 -14.45
N GLY A 220 -8.59 -12.83 -14.45
CA GLY A 220 -7.69 -11.74 -14.75
C GLY A 220 -7.52 -11.46 -16.24
N ASN A 221 -8.39 -12.00 -17.10
CA ASN A 221 -8.32 -11.78 -18.55
C ASN A 221 -9.13 -10.57 -19.03
N GLN A 222 -10.03 -10.05 -18.20
CA GLN A 222 -10.88 -8.91 -18.53
C GLN A 222 -10.82 -7.86 -17.43
N PRO A 223 -10.95 -6.55 -17.73
CA PRO A 223 -11.20 -5.54 -16.72
C PRO A 223 -12.47 -5.85 -15.92
N ALA A 224 -12.45 -5.57 -14.63
CA ALA A 224 -13.64 -5.68 -13.78
C ALA A 224 -14.75 -4.73 -14.28
N THR A 225 -16.00 -5.13 -14.13
CA THR A 225 -17.12 -4.40 -14.73
C THR A 225 -17.34 -3.02 -14.11
N CYS A 226 -17.34 -2.94 -12.77
CA CYS A 226 -17.40 -1.66 -12.06
C CYS A 226 -16.83 -1.80 -10.64
N VAL A 227 -15.82 -1.00 -10.36
CA VAL A 227 -15.07 -1.01 -9.10
C VAL A 227 -14.36 0.33 -8.98
N GLN A 228 -13.92 0.68 -7.78
CA GLN A 228 -13.04 1.81 -7.54
C GLN A 228 -12.26 1.56 -6.25
N THR A 229 -11.08 2.17 -6.14
CA THR A 229 -10.32 2.19 -4.89
C THR A 229 -11.11 2.96 -3.83
N MET A 230 -11.04 2.52 -2.57
CA MET A 230 -11.51 3.35 -1.46
C MET A 230 -10.48 4.46 -1.22
N TYR A 231 -10.90 5.60 -0.71
CA TYR A 231 -10.01 6.72 -0.43
C TYR A 231 -9.96 7.05 1.06
N TRP A 232 -8.74 7.30 1.53
CA TRP A 232 -8.43 7.75 2.87
C TRP A 232 -7.16 8.60 2.80
N GLY A 233 -7.09 9.63 3.62
CA GLY A 233 -6.12 10.69 3.38
C GLY A 233 -4.68 10.31 3.66
N SER A 234 -3.79 10.95 2.93
CA SER A 234 -2.38 11.02 3.26
C SER A 234 -2.27 11.93 4.48
N PRO A 235 -1.74 11.49 5.63
CA PRO A 235 -1.24 12.48 6.58
C PRO A 235 -0.20 13.29 5.82
N ASN A 236 -0.48 14.58 5.56
CA ASN A 236 0.58 15.54 5.26
C ASN A 236 1.50 15.47 6.45
N ASN A 237 2.56 14.67 6.34
CA ASN A 237 3.38 14.22 7.45
C ASN A 237 4.33 15.35 7.87
N THR A 238 3.75 16.50 8.22
CA THR A 238 4.46 17.64 8.79
C THR A 238 4.81 17.32 10.24
N GLY A 239 5.71 16.36 10.42
CA GLY A 239 6.75 16.42 11.47
C GLY A 239 6.49 15.70 12.79
N GLY A 240 6.07 14.44 12.80
CA GLY A 240 5.95 13.71 14.07
C GLY A 240 6.23 12.21 14.07
N ASP A 241 6.01 11.50 12.96
CA ASP A 241 6.19 10.05 12.95
C ASP A 241 7.58 9.66 12.40
N PRO A 242 8.50 9.15 13.24
CA PRO A 242 9.78 8.61 12.80
C PRO A 242 9.67 7.39 11.88
N ASP A 243 8.50 6.73 11.87
CA ASP A 243 8.09 5.59 11.03
C ASP A 243 7.05 6.04 9.99
N GLY A 244 7.06 7.34 9.72
CA GLY A 244 6.09 8.02 8.90
C GLY A 244 6.07 7.40 7.51
N PRO A 245 4.90 6.94 7.05
CA PRO A 245 4.80 6.36 5.74
C PRO A 245 5.17 7.36 4.67
N GLY A 246 5.54 6.81 3.52
CA GLY A 246 5.78 7.57 2.32
C GLY A 246 4.74 8.65 2.01
N TRP A 247 5.18 9.75 1.38
CA TRP A 247 4.29 10.86 1.01
C TRP A 247 3.59 10.59 -0.33
N GLN A 248 2.37 11.11 -0.47
CA GLN A 248 1.61 11.11 -1.72
C GLN A 248 1.27 12.53 -2.18
N GLY A 249 1.45 12.78 -3.47
CA GLY A 249 0.94 13.99 -4.11
C GLY A 249 -0.59 14.07 -4.11
N PRO A 250 -1.17 15.30 -4.22
CA PRO A 250 -2.63 15.48 -4.30
C PRO A 250 -3.23 14.99 -5.63
N TYR A 251 -2.40 14.75 -6.64
CA TYR A 251 -2.82 14.33 -7.97
C TYR A 251 -2.71 12.82 -8.14
N GLN A 252 -3.79 12.18 -8.59
CA GLN A 252 -3.85 10.73 -8.84
C GLN A 252 -4.58 10.46 -10.14
N ILE A 253 -4.23 9.39 -10.85
CA ILE A 253 -4.89 9.04 -12.12
C ILE A 253 -5.94 7.98 -11.84
N GLU A 254 -7.20 8.30 -12.11
CA GLU A 254 -8.32 7.38 -12.05
C GLU A 254 -9.04 7.41 -13.40
N TYR A 255 -9.30 6.25 -14.01
CA TYR A 255 -10.02 6.17 -15.30
C TYR A 255 -9.39 7.05 -16.42
N ASP A 256 -8.06 7.04 -16.55
CA ASP A 256 -7.29 7.85 -17.50
C ASP A 256 -7.38 9.38 -17.30
N GLU A 257 -7.96 9.85 -16.18
CA GLU A 257 -8.03 11.27 -15.82
C GLU A 257 -7.22 11.55 -14.55
N CYS A 258 -6.48 12.67 -14.55
CA CYS A 258 -5.75 13.14 -13.37
C CYS A 258 -6.68 13.95 -12.47
N TYR A 259 -6.96 13.43 -11.28
CA TYR A 259 -7.78 14.08 -10.26
C TYR A 259 -6.91 14.66 -9.14
N ASP A 260 -7.18 15.92 -8.83
CA ASP A 260 -6.81 16.49 -7.53
C ASP A 260 -7.80 16.00 -6.48
N LEU A 261 -7.33 15.15 -5.58
CA LEU A 261 -8.11 14.56 -4.49
C LEU A 261 -8.22 15.48 -3.26
N THR A 262 -7.96 16.78 -3.43
CA THR A 262 -8.28 17.81 -2.43
C THR A 262 -9.77 18.13 -2.46
N PHE A 263 -10.54 17.56 -1.53
CA PHE A 263 -12.00 17.73 -1.44
C PHE A 263 -12.44 18.64 -0.28
N GLY A 264 -11.52 19.13 0.55
CA GLY A 264 -11.85 19.89 1.75
C GLY A 264 -12.53 19.04 2.84
N VAL A 265 -12.35 17.72 2.77
CA VAL A 265 -12.76 16.76 3.80
C VAL A 265 -11.53 16.38 4.61
N CYS A 266 -11.69 15.97 5.87
CA CYS A 266 -10.53 15.51 6.64
C CYS A 266 -10.49 13.97 6.70
N PRO A 267 -9.31 13.33 6.53
CA PRO A 267 -8.03 13.93 6.07
C PRO A 267 -8.06 14.46 4.61
N ASP A 268 -7.24 15.47 4.29
CA ASP A 268 -7.13 16.13 2.96
C ASP A 268 -5.64 16.37 2.62
N PRO A 269 -5.17 16.10 1.39
CA PRO A 269 -5.89 15.44 0.29
C PRO A 269 -6.21 13.97 0.61
N LEU A 270 -7.16 13.41 -0.13
CA LEU A 270 -7.45 11.98 -0.09
C LEU A 270 -6.41 11.19 -0.89
N GLY A 271 -6.12 9.96 -0.46
CA GLY A 271 -5.27 8.99 -1.13
C GLY A 271 -6.01 7.70 -1.43
N GLY A 272 -5.69 7.01 -2.53
CA GLY A 272 -6.15 5.64 -2.72
C GLY A 272 -5.70 4.76 -1.56
N MET A 273 -6.62 4.03 -0.92
CA MET A 273 -6.37 3.16 0.23
C MET A 273 -5.53 1.96 -0.15
N ALA A 274 -4.23 2.22 -0.27
CA ALA A 274 -3.19 1.25 -0.45
C ALA A 274 -2.09 1.50 0.57
N GLN A 275 -1.51 0.42 1.06
CA GLN A 275 -0.33 0.44 1.88
C GLN A 275 0.61 -0.66 1.42
N PHE A 276 1.91 -0.36 1.43
CA PHE A 276 2.96 -1.28 1.03
C PHE A 276 3.95 -1.44 2.18
N TRP A 277 4.32 -2.70 2.42
CA TRP A 277 5.20 -3.09 3.49
C TRP A 277 6.49 -3.66 2.92
N GLY A 278 7.59 -3.11 3.41
CA GLY A 278 8.95 -3.48 3.03
C GLY A 278 9.77 -3.74 4.27
N THR A 279 11.08 -3.75 4.09
CA THR A 279 12.00 -3.93 5.21
C THR A 279 12.59 -2.59 5.62
N ARG A 280 12.65 -2.34 6.92
CA ARG A 280 13.30 -1.20 7.52
C ARG A 280 14.80 -1.44 7.65
N GLU A 281 15.60 -0.47 7.24
CA GLU A 281 16.98 -0.30 7.67
C GLU A 281 16.88 0.15 9.11
N ASN A 282 17.01 -0.77 10.04
CA ASN A 282 17.02 -0.38 11.43
C ASN A 282 18.33 0.36 11.72
N PRO A 283 18.38 1.69 11.92
CA PRO A 283 19.57 2.29 12.49
C PRO A 283 19.79 1.68 13.89
N PRO A 284 21.02 1.62 14.40
CA PRO A 284 21.33 0.96 15.67
C PRO A 284 20.51 1.43 16.89
N GLY A 285 19.81 2.57 16.82
CA GLY A 285 18.97 3.11 17.89
C GLY A 285 17.46 2.85 17.81
N ASP A 286 16.97 2.34 16.68
CA ASP A 286 15.55 2.01 16.49
C ASP A 286 15.32 0.49 16.44
N ARG A 287 16.23 -0.29 17.06
CA ARG A 287 16.15 -1.75 17.08
C ARG A 287 15.67 -2.23 18.43
N ALA A 288 14.57 -2.95 18.46
CA ALA A 288 14.30 -3.85 19.57
C ALA A 288 15.45 -4.86 19.78
N ASP A 289 16.02 -5.39 18.68
CA ASP A 289 17.31 -6.12 18.61
C ASP A 289 18.51 -5.15 18.64
N PHE A 290 18.68 -4.45 19.76
CA PHE A 290 19.74 -3.44 19.93
C PHE A 290 21.14 -4.02 19.76
N ASN A 291 21.33 -5.30 20.08
CA ASN A 291 22.64 -5.94 20.03
C ASN A 291 22.98 -6.52 18.64
N GLY A 292 21.98 -6.69 17.78
CA GLY A 292 22.10 -7.13 16.39
C GLY A 292 22.34 -8.63 16.24
N ASP A 293 21.90 -9.47 17.20
CA ASP A 293 22.04 -10.93 17.13
C ASP A 293 20.83 -11.63 16.48
N GLY A 294 19.85 -10.87 16.00
CA GLY A 294 18.67 -11.36 15.31
C GLY A 294 17.61 -11.95 16.24
N LEU A 295 17.70 -11.67 17.54
CA LEU A 295 16.70 -12.02 18.55
C LEU A 295 16.35 -10.78 19.35
N THR A 296 15.06 -10.52 19.57
CA THR A 296 14.63 -9.45 20.49
C THR A 296 14.41 -10.02 21.88
N ASP A 297 15.36 -9.86 22.79
CA ASP A 297 15.21 -10.32 24.17
C ASP A 297 15.85 -9.39 25.22
N THR A 298 15.91 -9.84 26.48
CA THR A 298 16.45 -9.02 27.57
C THR A 298 17.91 -8.62 27.40
N ARG A 299 18.68 -9.28 26.54
CA ARG A 299 20.07 -8.93 26.20
C ARG A 299 20.12 -7.59 25.47
N ASP A 300 19.14 -7.30 24.64
CA ASP A 300 19.01 -6.02 23.94
C ASP A 300 18.75 -4.88 24.90
N VAL A 301 17.84 -5.08 25.86
CA VAL A 301 17.59 -4.11 26.94
C VAL A 301 18.87 -3.81 27.71
N MET A 302 19.66 -4.84 28.02
CA MET A 302 20.92 -4.64 28.74
C MET A 302 21.96 -3.93 27.86
N ALA A 303 22.04 -4.25 26.57
CA ALA A 303 22.93 -3.58 25.63
C ALA A 303 22.54 -2.10 25.46
N PHE A 304 21.25 -1.80 25.31
CA PHE A 304 20.71 -0.44 25.25
C PHE A 304 21.07 0.35 26.51
N LEU A 305 20.80 -0.20 27.70
CA LEU A 305 21.08 0.50 28.96
C LEU A 305 22.58 0.79 29.16
N VAL A 306 23.46 -0.08 28.66
CA VAL A 306 24.91 0.16 28.66
C VAL A 306 25.29 1.30 27.71
N ALA A 307 24.74 1.33 26.50
CA ALA A 307 24.98 2.39 25.53
C ALA A 307 24.39 3.74 25.98
N TRP A 308 23.18 3.72 26.56
CA TRP A 308 22.48 4.89 27.10
C TRP A 308 23.24 5.50 28.27
N ALA A 309 23.81 4.68 29.16
CA ALA A 309 24.68 5.15 30.23
C ALA A 309 25.95 5.86 29.72
N ALA A 310 26.34 5.62 28.47
CA ALA A 310 27.43 6.30 27.78
C ALA A 310 26.97 7.48 26.91
N CYS A 311 25.67 7.79 26.88
CA CYS A 311 25.04 8.74 25.95
C CYS A 311 25.45 8.48 24.49
N ALA A 312 25.45 7.21 24.09
CA ALA A 312 25.77 6.85 22.72
C ALA A 312 24.69 7.41 21.77
N PRO A 313 25.05 7.98 20.59
CA PRO A 313 24.07 8.59 19.67
C PRO A 313 22.95 7.64 19.26
N GLU A 314 23.25 6.35 19.16
CA GLU A 314 22.29 5.28 18.90
C GLU A 314 21.31 5.04 20.06
N THR A 315 21.34 5.79 21.16
CA THR A 315 20.35 5.65 22.23
C THR A 315 19.34 6.78 22.28
N ASP A 316 19.38 7.73 21.34
CA ASP A 316 18.37 8.79 21.17
C ASP A 316 17.12 8.25 20.44
N CYS A 317 16.40 7.33 21.09
CA CYS A 317 15.19 6.70 20.56
C CYS A 317 14.10 7.74 20.25
N THR A 318 14.01 8.82 21.03
CA THR A 318 13.02 9.89 20.79
C THR A 318 13.41 10.85 19.66
N ARG A 319 14.63 10.73 19.14
CA ARG A 319 15.22 11.58 18.09
C ARG A 319 15.16 13.08 18.42
N ASP A 320 15.23 13.43 19.71
CA ASP A 320 15.15 14.82 20.18
C ASP A 320 16.53 15.46 20.41
N GLY A 321 17.60 14.68 20.19
CA GLY A 321 18.99 15.08 20.36
C GLY A 321 19.46 15.10 21.81
N LEU A 322 18.64 14.66 22.76
CA LEU A 322 18.97 14.53 24.17
C LEU A 322 19.14 13.04 24.51
N CYS A 323 19.93 12.76 25.54
CA CYS A 323 20.04 11.41 26.09
C CYS A 323 19.46 11.45 27.51
N ASP A 324 18.21 11.01 27.67
CA ASP A 324 17.56 10.96 28.96
C ASP A 324 16.61 9.77 29.12
N THR A 325 15.86 9.72 30.21
CA THR A 325 15.00 8.58 30.53
C THR A 325 13.84 8.39 29.55
N ARG A 326 13.49 9.41 28.76
CA ARG A 326 12.46 9.30 27.71
C ARG A 326 12.91 8.34 26.63
N ASP A 327 14.20 8.31 26.31
CA ASP A 327 14.74 7.35 25.35
C ASP A 327 14.68 5.91 25.87
N VAL A 328 14.91 5.70 27.17
CA VAL A 328 14.74 4.39 27.81
C VAL A 328 13.29 3.92 27.73
N LEU A 329 12.33 4.82 27.95
CA LEU A 329 10.91 4.47 27.87
C LEU A 329 10.49 4.16 26.43
N CYS A 330 10.91 5.00 25.47
CA CYS A 330 10.74 4.77 24.04
C CYS A 330 11.28 3.40 23.62
N TYR A 331 12.51 3.08 24.02
CA TYR A 331 13.12 1.79 23.70
C TYR A 331 12.40 0.61 24.34
N LEU A 332 11.95 0.74 25.60
CA LEU A 332 11.24 -0.35 26.28
C LEU A 332 9.85 -0.61 25.69
N GLU A 333 9.19 0.42 25.16
CA GLU A 333 7.93 0.30 24.41
C GLU A 333 8.18 -0.49 23.12
N LEU A 334 9.15 -0.06 22.31
CA LEU A 334 9.58 -0.77 21.11
C LEU A 334 9.96 -2.24 21.42
N TRP A 335 10.79 -2.47 22.44
CA TRP A 335 11.18 -3.82 22.85
C TRP A 335 10.00 -4.67 23.31
N ALA A 336 9.03 -4.09 24.01
CA ALA A 336 7.88 -4.82 24.51
C ALA A 336 6.93 -5.26 23.38
N GLU A 337 6.84 -4.48 22.30
CA GLU A 337 6.10 -4.81 21.07
C GLU A 337 6.79 -5.93 20.28
N CYS A 338 8.11 -5.96 20.35
CA CYS A 338 8.97 -6.77 19.50
C CYS A 338 9.51 -8.07 20.12
N ARG A 339 9.40 -8.25 21.43
CA ARG A 339 9.99 -9.41 22.12
C ARG A 339 9.23 -10.70 21.82
N ASP A 340 9.98 -11.78 21.61
CA ASP A 340 9.45 -13.14 21.44
C ASP A 340 8.85 -13.76 22.72
#